data_AF-A0A6N6SMT1-F1
#
_entry.id   AF-A0A6N6SMT1-F1
#
_cell.length_a   1.000
_cell.length_b   1.000
_cell.length_c   1.000
_cell.angle_alpha   90.00
_cell.angle_beta   90.00
_cell.angle_gamma   90.00
#
_symmetry.space_group_name_H-M   'P 1'
#
loop_
_entity.id
_entity.type
_entity.pdbx_description
1 polymer ?
#
loop_
_entity_poly.entity_id
_entity_poly.type
_entity_poly.pdbx_seq_one_letter_code
_entity_poly.pdbx_strand_id
1 'polypeptide(L)'
;MKIALRNYNLEFQKNDKKVILQFIKQALKQTEGSSDLQMIKHSKLLKSITAKMNESNEVKFTKDEYFALKNLIVTNAQHLKKQIKSAGFIKRFFLKSLEKQYSNIVTNYFQDK
;
A
#
# COMPACT_ATOMS: atom_id res chain seq x y z
N MET A 1 -23.45 17.90 -6.88
CA MET A 1 -22.61 17.11 -5.94
C MET A 1 -21.37 17.94 -5.60
N LYS A 2 -21.27 18.50 -4.39
CA LYS A 2 -20.01 19.15 -3.96
C LYS A 2 -18.94 18.07 -3.96
N ILE A 3 -17.97 18.16 -4.87
CA ILE A 3 -16.75 17.37 -4.78
C ILE A 3 -16.07 17.88 -3.52
N ALA A 4 -16.33 17.23 -2.39
CA ALA A 4 -15.55 17.45 -1.19
C ALA A 4 -14.11 17.17 -1.61
N LEU A 5 -13.27 18.19 -1.62
CA LEU A 5 -11.84 18.04 -1.83
C LEU A 5 -11.37 17.10 -0.73
N ARG A 6 -11.28 15.82 -1.07
CA ARG A 6 -10.94 14.79 -0.10
C ARG A 6 -9.55 15.13 0.39
N ASN A 7 -9.39 15.29 1.69
CA ASN A 7 -8.09 15.57 2.26
C ASN A 7 -7.25 14.29 2.15
N TYR A 8 -6.24 14.31 1.29
CA TYR A 8 -5.33 13.20 1.07
C TYR A 8 -4.09 13.26 2.00
N ASN A 9 -4.17 14.05 3.08
CA ASN A 9 -3.17 14.06 4.13
C ASN A 9 -3.40 12.83 5.02
N LEU A 10 -2.40 11.95 5.08
CA LEU A 10 -2.43 10.78 5.94
C LEU A 10 -1.31 10.88 6.97
N GLU A 11 -1.65 10.70 8.24
CA GLU A 11 -0.69 10.64 9.34
C GLU A 11 -0.42 9.18 9.72
N PHE A 12 0.72 8.65 9.27
CA PHE A 12 1.04 7.24 9.49
C PHE A 12 1.70 7.02 10.85
N GLN A 13 1.29 5.95 11.54
CA GLN A 13 2.03 5.44 12.68
C GLN A 13 3.36 4.83 12.22
N LYS A 14 4.39 4.92 13.07
CA LYS A 14 5.76 4.45 12.75
C LYS A 14 5.81 2.98 12.29
N ASN A 15 4.97 2.12 12.87
CA ASN A 15 4.92 0.70 12.52
C ASN A 15 4.23 0.48 11.17
N ASP A 16 3.06 1.09 10.96
CA ASP A 16 2.31 1.01 9.70
C ASP A 16 3.12 1.57 8.53
N LYS A 17 3.84 2.66 8.77
CA LYS A 17 4.78 3.26 7.82
C LYS A 17 5.84 2.27 7.35
N LYS A 18 6.47 1.52 8.26
CA LYS A 18 7.48 0.50 7.90
C LYS A 18 6.87 -0.62 7.05
N VAL A 19 5.68 -1.07 7.43
CA VAL A 19 4.94 -2.12 6.74
C VAL A 19 4.59 -1.67 5.31
N ILE A 20 4.05 -0.46 5.15
CA ILE A 20 3.73 0.13 3.85
C ILE A 20 4.98 0.30 2.99
N LEU A 21 6.07 0.84 3.55
CA LEU A 21 7.34 1.01 2.84
C LEU A 21 7.91 -0.34 2.35
N GLN A 22 7.81 -1.39 3.17
CA GLN A 22 8.22 -2.73 2.76
C GLN A 22 7.40 -3.24 1.58
N PHE A 23 6.09 -2.95 1.53
CA PHE A 23 5.24 -3.33 0.40
C PHE A 23 5.53 -2.54 -0.86
N ILE A 24 5.72 -1.22 -0.73
CA ILE A 24 6.10 -0.40 -1.87
C ILE A 24 7.44 -0.92 -2.44
N LYS A 25 8.40 -1.27 -1.58
CA LYS A 25 9.68 -1.86 -2.01
C LYS A 25 9.49 -3.21 -2.72
N GLN A 26 8.60 -4.07 -2.24
CA GLN A 26 8.31 -5.35 -2.89
C GLN A 26 7.62 -5.17 -4.25
N ALA A 27 6.68 -4.22 -4.35
CA ALA A 27 6.02 -3.89 -5.61
C ALA A 27 7.00 -3.26 -6.61
N LEU A 28 7.88 -2.36 -6.16
CA LEU A 28 8.93 -1.80 -6.99
C LEU A 28 9.81 -2.89 -7.60
N LYS A 29 10.24 -3.88 -6.81
CA LYS A 29 11.00 -5.04 -7.30
C LYS A 29 10.25 -5.88 -8.35
N GLN A 30 8.93 -5.99 -8.24
CA GLN A 30 8.12 -6.72 -9.24
C GLN A 30 7.99 -5.93 -10.54
N THR A 31 8.03 -4.59 -10.46
CA THR A 31 7.96 -3.71 -11.63
C THR A 31 9.33 -3.42 -12.27
N GLU A 32 10.42 -3.62 -11.53
CA GLU A 32 11.81 -3.48 -12.00
C GLU A 32 12.07 -4.50 -13.11
N GLY A 33 12.34 -4.01 -14.33
CA GLY A 33 12.57 -4.84 -15.52
C GLY A 33 11.37 -4.98 -16.46
N SER A 34 10.22 -4.39 -16.14
CA SER A 34 9.09 -4.33 -17.06
C SER A 34 9.28 -3.24 -18.12
N SER A 35 9.21 -3.59 -19.41
CA SER A 35 9.25 -2.64 -20.54
C SER A 35 7.91 -1.92 -20.78
N ASP A 36 6.87 -2.25 -19.99
CA ASP A 36 5.56 -1.63 -20.09
C ASP A 36 5.55 -0.21 -19.51
N LEU A 37 5.15 0.75 -20.35
CA LEU A 37 5.05 2.17 -19.99
C LEU A 37 4.16 2.41 -18.76
N GLN A 38 3.11 1.60 -18.58
CA GLN A 38 2.22 1.72 -17.41
C GLN A 38 2.94 1.31 -16.12
N MET A 39 3.74 0.24 -16.15
CA MET A 39 4.55 -0.21 -15.01
C MET A 39 5.65 0.80 -14.66
N ILE A 40 6.24 1.44 -15.68
CA ILE A 40 7.23 2.51 -15.47
C ILE A 40 6.57 3.73 -14.80
N LYS A 41 5.39 4.16 -15.25
CA LYS A 41 4.64 5.26 -14.60
C LYS A 41 4.27 4.90 -13.16
N HIS A 42 3.79 3.67 -12.93
CA HIS A 42 3.41 3.19 -11.61
C HIS A 42 4.63 3.16 -10.66
N SER A 43 5.78 2.63 -11.11
CA SER A 43 7.00 2.61 -10.30
C SER A 43 7.51 4.02 -9.94
N LYS A 44 7.36 5.01 -10.84
CA LYS A 44 7.66 6.41 -10.53
C LYS A 44 6.75 6.98 -9.44
N LEU A 45 5.45 6.70 -9.50
CA LEU A 45 4.50 7.11 -8.46
C LEU A 45 4.85 6.47 -7.11
N LEU A 46 5.16 5.18 -7.09
CA LEU A 46 5.58 4.46 -5.89
C LEU A 46 6.88 5.01 -5.28
N LYS A 47 7.85 5.40 -6.11
CA LYS A 47 9.07 6.08 -5.65
C LYS A 47 8.76 7.44 -5.03
N SER A 48 7.85 8.22 -5.63
CA SER A 48 7.42 9.50 -5.07
C SER A 48 6.72 9.33 -3.70
N ILE A 49 5.81 8.36 -3.59
CA ILE A 49 5.16 7.99 -2.32
C ILE A 49 6.21 7.62 -1.27
N THR A 50 7.20 6.81 -1.65
CA THR A 50 8.29 6.39 -0.75
C THR A 50 9.09 7.59 -0.24
N ALA A 51 9.44 8.52 -1.13
CA ALA A 51 10.19 9.72 -0.75
C ALA A 51 9.40 10.57 0.26
N LYS A 52 8.13 10.87 -0.06
CA LYS A 52 7.26 11.65 0.83
C LYS A 52 7.03 10.97 2.18
N MET A 53 6.88 9.64 2.18
CA MET A 53 6.80 8.88 3.40
C MET A 53 8.09 8.96 4.20
N ASN A 54 9.28 8.95 3.61
CA ASN A 54 10.52 9.05 4.39
C ASN A 54 10.72 10.43 5.05
N GLU A 55 10.22 11.50 4.44
CA GLU A 55 10.41 12.88 4.92
C GLU A 55 9.58 13.25 6.16
N SER A 56 8.33 12.78 6.25
CA SER A 56 7.42 13.14 7.35
C SER A 56 6.50 12.00 7.79
N ASN A 57 5.87 12.14 8.95
CA ASN A 57 4.80 11.23 9.39
C ASN A 57 3.44 11.64 8.82
N GLU A 58 3.23 12.94 8.62
CA GLU A 58 2.09 13.47 7.87
C GLU A 58 2.49 13.62 6.41
N VAL A 59 1.84 12.86 5.53
CA VAL A 59 2.15 12.82 4.11
C VAL A 59 0.96 13.32 3.32
N LYS A 60 1.19 14.37 2.52
CA LYS A 60 0.19 14.87 1.57
C LYS A 60 0.31 14.13 0.25
N PHE A 61 -0.67 13.27 -0.03
CA PHE A 61 -0.73 12.58 -1.31
C PHE A 61 -1.47 13.39 -2.36
N THR A 62 -1.08 13.22 -3.62
CA THR A 62 -1.97 13.55 -4.74
C THR A 62 -3.06 12.48 -4.85
N LYS A 63 -4.13 12.78 -5.57
CA LYS A 63 -5.20 11.82 -5.86
C LYS A 63 -4.63 10.52 -6.45
N ASP A 64 -3.75 10.65 -7.45
CA ASP A 64 -3.18 9.50 -8.15
C ASP A 64 -2.29 8.64 -7.24
N GLU A 65 -1.49 9.28 -6.38
CA GLU A 65 -0.66 8.58 -5.39
C GLU A 65 -1.52 7.83 -4.37
N TYR A 66 -2.57 8.47 -3.86
CA TYR A 66 -3.49 7.85 -2.90
C TYR A 66 -4.17 6.61 -3.49
N PHE A 67 -4.70 6.72 -4.71
CA PHE A 67 -5.34 5.59 -5.38
C PHE A 67 -4.34 4.49 -5.75
N ALA A 68 -3.14 4.85 -6.20
CA ALA A 68 -2.08 3.88 -6.48
C ALA A 68 -1.70 3.09 -5.21
N LEU A 69 -1.52 3.79 -4.08
CA LEU A 69 -1.19 3.18 -2.80
C LEU A 69 -2.33 2.29 -2.28
N LYS A 70 -3.57 2.78 -2.31
CA LYS A 70 -4.77 2.01 -1.93
C LYS A 70 -4.88 0.74 -2.75
N ASN A 71 -4.79 0.85 -4.07
CA ASN A 71 -4.90 -0.30 -4.98
C ASN A 71 -3.78 -1.30 -4.75
N LEU A 72 -2.54 -0.85 -4.52
CA LEU A 72 -1.42 -1.72 -4.19
C LEU A 72 -1.66 -2.49 -2.89
N ILE A 73 -2.08 -1.83 -1.82
CA ILE A 73 -2.33 -2.45 -0.51
C ILE A 73 -3.49 -3.45 -0.61
N VAL A 74 -4.59 -3.07 -1.27
CA VAL A 74 -5.78 -3.94 -1.45
C VAL A 74 -5.44 -5.16 -2.30
N THR A 75 -4.75 -4.97 -3.42
CA THR A 75 -4.35 -6.07 -4.31
C THR A 75 -3.43 -7.03 -3.58
N ASN A 76 -2.41 -6.52 -2.89
CA ASN A 76 -1.51 -7.35 -2.09
C ASN A 76 -2.25 -8.09 -0.97
N ALA A 77 -3.19 -7.46 -0.27
CA ALA A 77 -4.02 -8.14 0.74
C ALA A 77 -4.84 -9.29 0.13
N GLN A 78 -5.42 -9.10 -1.06
CA GLN A 78 -6.13 -10.15 -1.78
C GLN A 78 -5.21 -11.30 -2.21
N HIS A 79 -4.01 -10.99 -2.72
CA HIS A 79 -3.00 -12.01 -3.04
C HIS A 79 -2.57 -12.79 -1.79
N LEU A 80 -2.39 -12.09 -0.68
CA LEU A 80 -2.07 -12.71 0.61
C LEU A 80 -3.18 -13.67 1.04
N LYS A 81 -4.45 -13.26 0.93
CA LYS A 81 -5.61 -14.10 1.22
C LYS A 81 -5.67 -15.35 0.35
N LYS A 82 -5.30 -15.27 -0.93
CA LYS A 82 -5.17 -16.43 -1.82
C LYS A 82 -4.03 -17.35 -1.36
N GLN A 83 -2.87 -16.81 -0.99
CA GLN A 83 -1.74 -17.59 -0.46
C GLN A 83 -2.05 -18.26 0.89
N ILE A 84 -2.84 -17.63 1.76
CA ILE A 84 -3.30 -18.21 3.04
C ILE A 84 -4.11 -19.49 2.80
N LYS A 85 -4.97 -19.50 1.76
CA LYS A 85 -5.79 -20.65 1.42
C LYS A 85 -4.94 -21.85 1.00
N SER A 86 -3.89 -21.63 0.20
CA SER A 86 -2.98 -22.68 -0.26
C SER A 86 -1.83 -22.99 0.72
N ALA A 87 -1.68 -22.22 1.79
CA ALA A 87 -0.60 -22.40 2.78
C ALA A 87 -0.94 -23.47 3.85
N GLY A 88 0.08 -24.25 4.23
CA GLY A 88 0.05 -25.13 5.40
C GLY A 88 -0.03 -24.38 6.73
N PHE A 89 -0.24 -25.11 7.83
CA PHE A 89 -0.67 -24.55 9.14
C PHE A 89 0.24 -23.43 9.69
N ILE A 90 1.58 -23.62 9.66
CA ILE A 90 2.54 -22.63 10.15
C ILE A 90 2.50 -21.36 9.29
N LYS A 91 2.62 -21.51 7.96
CA LYS A 91 2.61 -20.38 7.02
C LYS A 91 1.28 -19.63 7.06
N ARG A 92 0.17 -20.35 7.26
CA ARG A 92 -1.17 -19.78 7.44
C ARG A 92 -1.27 -18.89 8.69
N PHE A 93 -0.65 -19.28 9.81
CA PHE A 93 -0.65 -18.47 11.03
C PHE A 93 0.09 -17.14 10.84
N PHE A 94 1.29 -17.15 10.27
CA PHE A 94 2.05 -15.93 9.97
C PHE A 94 1.33 -15.03 8.97
N LEU A 95 0.81 -15.60 7.87
CA LEU A 95 0.11 -14.82 6.85
C LEU A 95 -1.22 -14.24 7.37
N LYS A 96 -1.94 -14.93 8.26
CA LYS A 96 -3.15 -14.38 8.92
C LYS A 96 -2.81 -13.17 9.79
N SER A 97 -1.71 -13.23 10.54
CA SER A 97 -1.26 -12.06 11.33
C SER A 97 -0.94 -10.86 10.43
N LEU A 98 -0.27 -11.12 9.31
CA LEU A 98 0.02 -10.09 8.31
C LEU A 98 -1.26 -9.54 7.68
N GLU A 99 -2.21 -10.39 7.27
CA GLU A 99 -3.51 -9.97 6.69
C GLU A 99 -4.28 -9.03 7.62
N LYS A 100 -4.25 -9.30 8.93
CA LYS A 100 -4.87 -8.42 9.92
C LYS A 100 -4.21 -7.05 9.94
N GLN A 101 -2.89 -6.97 9.84
CA GLN A 101 -2.17 -5.69 9.74
C GLN A 101 -2.58 -4.93 8.48
N TYR A 102 -2.69 -5.63 7.34
CA TYR A 102 -3.20 -5.05 6.10
C TYR A 102 -4.61 -4.48 6.25
N SER A 103 -5.52 -5.27 6.81
CA SER A 103 -6.90 -4.83 6.99
C SER A 103 -6.96 -3.61 7.91
N ASN A 104 -6.13 -3.58 8.96
CA ASN A 104 -6.04 -2.44 9.86
C ASN A 104 -5.53 -1.20 9.13
N ILE A 105 -4.49 -1.31 8.30
CA ILE A 105 -3.97 -0.19 7.49
C ILE A 105 -5.05 0.34 6.53
N VAL A 106 -5.75 -0.55 5.83
CA VAL A 106 -6.83 -0.15 4.91
C VAL A 106 -7.97 0.55 5.66
N THR A 107 -8.34 0.04 6.82
CA THR A 107 -9.40 0.60 7.67
C THR A 107 -9.00 1.96 8.24
N ASN A 108 -7.78 2.07 8.78
CA ASN A 108 -7.32 3.27 9.47
C ASN A 108 -7.03 4.44 8.51
N TYR A 109 -6.61 4.15 7.28
CA TYR A 109 -6.12 5.17 6.34
C TYR A 109 -6.94 5.33 5.05
N PHE A 110 -7.71 4.31 4.66
CA PHE A 110 -8.34 4.26 3.33
C PHE A 110 -9.84 3.94 3.33
N GLN A 111 -10.46 3.69 4.49
CA GLN A 111 -11.92 3.69 4.61
C GLN A 111 -12.44 5.12 4.42
N ASP A 112 -13.49 5.24 3.62
CA ASP A 112 -14.25 6.48 3.47
C ASP A 112 -14.73 6.95 4.85
N LYS A 113 -14.07 8.00 5.38
CA LYS A 113 -14.75 8.98 6.24
C LYS A 113 -15.50 9.95 5.35
#